data_AF-A0A8S1EP34-F1
#
_entry.id   AF-A0A8S1EP34-F1
#
_cell.length_a   1.000
_cell.length_b   1.000
_cell.length_c   1.000
_cell.angle_alpha   90.00
_cell.angle_beta   90.00
_cell.angle_gamma   90.00
#
_symmetry.space_group_name_H-M   'P 1'
#
loop_
_entity.id
_entity.type
_entity.pdbx_description
1 polymer ?
#
loop_
_entity_poly.entity_id
_entity_poly.type
_entity_poly.pdbx_seq_one_letter_code
_entity_poly.pdbx_strand_id
1 'polypeptide(L)'
;MAGEFDLEYMNECMEAFDYSCPDNEVFVEKLDEICRVYKQSVDDIVDEIVSILQNEGKKLVTMNVILNLEKKLEQKQQREVELSRSAKRTNVRKPLADRTMATLGKSFVEEVEGSTASEKTEVIEAEKYMRFAPFDNSIPNNGFFNRKDIGKVTTEFKGAKYTERDQGASMTSIGKIEVVSKAVRDMYGGDKASLAIEAKFRRFGEIAKSYREAYPEITDWGNPLAPAVESVFTYGQIFHDDEAKDNERFGENNVSLMIDDDDGSMIRLDLSRLSDDVSMFPGQIVALSGINETGEKLIVDRIFDAPMTPPPKPFTSQICADVWFASGPFTSPDNCGYEQLCELLEQVVEHQPNLLILTGPFIDKKNNFLTKNEFTITYDTLLEQLFIKMARKLDNTKTQIIIQPSSVRDATIIPVFPASAFDFSANPKIQNKFHFVADPCIVRMCDGQLEIAITSSEAITHLSKHEYHRSANQENVDRIARLYSHLLKQKCLYPLEPSEIPSSLEKLLEVASISSAPHIVMAPCVLAPTVKTVGSTAFVNPSSLARGASGTFIRARINAKSGATRVAEFTNFEVVKV
;
A
#
# COMPACT_ATOMS: atom_id res chain seq x y z
N MET A 1 16.40 3.68 -23.48
CA MET A 1 17.43 4.73 -23.38
C MET A 1 17.23 5.40 -22.04
N ALA A 2 18.27 5.55 -21.23
CA ALA A 2 18.13 6.21 -19.92
C ALA A 2 17.80 7.68 -20.19
N GLY A 3 16.64 8.14 -19.68
CA GLY A 3 16.29 9.56 -19.68
C GLY A 3 17.30 10.34 -18.85
N GLU A 4 17.36 11.65 -19.10
CA GLU A 4 18.08 12.60 -18.25
C GLU A 4 17.55 12.52 -16.81
N PHE A 5 18.44 12.62 -15.81
CA PHE A 5 18.03 12.55 -14.41
C PHE A 5 17.16 13.74 -14.04
N ASP A 6 15.93 13.47 -13.62
CA ASP A 6 14.94 14.48 -13.26
C ASP A 6 15.01 14.80 -11.76
N LEU A 7 15.69 15.90 -11.42
CA LEU A 7 15.82 16.38 -10.05
C LEU A 7 14.48 16.87 -9.48
N GLU A 8 13.62 17.43 -10.31
CA GLU A 8 12.31 17.96 -9.89
C GLU A 8 11.41 16.81 -9.46
N TYR A 9 11.32 15.75 -10.27
CA TYR A 9 10.63 14.51 -9.93
C TYR A 9 11.19 13.84 -8.66
N MET A 10 12.52 13.78 -8.53
CA MET A 10 13.16 13.26 -7.32
C MET A 10 12.74 14.06 -6.09
N ASN A 11 12.78 15.40 -6.16
CA ASN A 11 12.41 16.29 -5.07
C ASN A 11 10.93 16.19 -4.71
N GLU A 12 10.03 16.08 -5.67
CA GLU A 12 8.60 15.85 -5.39
C GLU A 12 8.35 14.52 -4.67
N CYS A 13 9.08 13.47 -5.07
CA CYS A 13 9.02 12.17 -4.41
C CYS A 13 9.54 12.24 -2.97
N MET A 14 10.57 13.06 -2.71
CA MET A 14 11.20 13.22 -1.40
C MET A 14 10.49 14.21 -0.47
N GLU A 15 9.86 15.25 -1.03
CA GLU A 15 9.14 16.29 -0.30
C GLU A 15 7.98 15.69 0.49
N ALA A 16 7.36 14.63 -0.05
CA ALA A 16 6.36 13.81 0.65
C ALA A 16 6.84 13.23 2.00
N PHE A 17 8.15 13.26 2.26
CA PHE A 17 8.81 12.71 3.43
C PHE A 17 9.65 13.73 4.21
N ASP A 18 9.49 15.03 3.92
CA ASP A 18 10.24 16.11 4.57
C ASP A 18 11.76 16.02 4.28
N TYR A 19 12.11 15.40 3.15
CA TYR A 19 13.46 15.35 2.58
C TYR A 19 13.55 16.23 1.34
N SER A 20 14.74 16.77 1.07
CA SER A 20 14.99 17.52 -0.18
C SER A 20 16.43 17.36 -0.65
N CYS A 21 16.62 17.42 -1.95
CA CYS A 21 17.90 17.52 -2.62
C CYS A 21 18.07 18.96 -3.14
N PRO A 22 19.14 19.66 -2.71
CA PRO A 22 19.43 20.99 -3.23
C PRO A 22 19.57 20.98 -4.74
N ASP A 23 19.02 21.99 -5.40
CA ASP A 23 19.27 22.25 -6.81
C ASP A 23 20.75 22.64 -7.01
N ASN A 24 21.53 21.65 -7.42
CA ASN A 24 22.97 21.73 -7.55
C ASN A 24 23.40 20.86 -8.72
N GLU A 25 23.92 21.48 -9.78
CA GLU A 25 24.36 20.80 -11.01
C GLU A 25 25.32 19.62 -10.71
N VAL A 26 26.21 19.75 -9.74
CA VAL A 26 27.16 18.69 -9.36
C VAL A 26 26.44 17.48 -8.76
N PHE A 27 25.33 17.70 -8.05
CA PHE A 27 24.54 16.62 -7.46
C PHE A 27 23.76 15.90 -8.56
N VAL A 28 23.15 16.66 -9.48
CA VAL A 28 22.41 16.13 -10.63
C VAL A 28 23.31 15.30 -11.52
N GLU A 29 24.48 15.82 -11.91
CA GLU A 29 25.45 15.10 -12.74
C GLU A 29 25.90 13.79 -12.07
N LYS A 30 26.17 13.82 -10.76
CA LYS A 30 26.61 12.64 -10.03
C LYS A 30 25.50 11.59 -9.88
N LEU A 31 24.26 12.02 -9.66
CA LEU A 31 23.12 11.12 -9.57
C LEU A 31 22.74 10.52 -10.93
N ASP A 32 22.84 11.28 -12.03
CA ASP A 32 22.69 10.77 -13.39
C ASP A 32 23.78 9.73 -13.71
N GLU A 33 25.04 10.01 -13.34
CA GLU A 33 26.14 9.04 -13.47
C GLU A 33 25.83 7.74 -12.71
N ILE A 34 25.40 7.83 -11.45
CA ILE A 34 25.04 6.66 -10.63
C ILE A 34 23.88 5.87 -11.28
N CYS A 35 22.83 6.55 -11.76
CA CYS A 35 21.71 5.89 -12.46
C CYS A 35 22.21 5.10 -13.66
N ARG A 36 23.10 5.68 -14.46
CA ARG A 36 23.64 5.06 -15.68
C ARG A 36 24.59 3.90 -15.37
N VAL A 37 25.53 4.09 -14.43
CA VAL A 37 26.55 3.10 -14.08
C VAL A 37 25.93 1.88 -13.41
N TYR A 38 25.00 2.08 -12.48
CA TYR A 38 24.38 1.00 -11.70
C TYR A 38 23.00 0.57 -12.23
N LYS A 39 22.56 1.12 -13.36
CA LYS A 39 21.26 0.83 -14.00
C LYS A 39 20.08 0.94 -13.03
N GLN A 40 20.07 2.01 -12.23
CA GLN A 40 19.01 2.29 -11.28
C GLN A 40 17.99 3.25 -11.91
N SER A 41 16.71 3.10 -11.58
CA SER A 41 15.69 4.12 -11.87
C SER A 41 15.75 5.26 -10.84
N VAL A 42 15.13 6.40 -11.16
CA VAL A 42 15.03 7.52 -10.19
C VAL A 42 14.28 7.06 -8.92
N ASP A 43 13.26 6.22 -9.06
CA ASP A 43 12.53 5.64 -7.92
C ASP A 43 13.46 4.80 -7.01
N ASP A 44 14.31 3.94 -7.60
CA ASP A 44 15.28 3.14 -6.83
C ASP A 44 16.28 4.02 -6.06
N ILE A 45 16.70 5.12 -6.68
CA ILE A 45 17.61 6.09 -6.07
C ILE A 45 16.93 6.85 -4.94
N VAL A 46 15.67 7.25 -5.11
CA VAL A 46 14.87 7.88 -4.05
C VAL A 46 14.74 6.95 -2.85
N ASP A 47 14.39 5.68 -3.06
CA ASP A 47 14.26 4.69 -1.97
C ASP A 47 15.57 4.52 -1.18
N GLU A 48 16.70 4.44 -1.87
CA GLU A 48 18.01 4.29 -1.24
C GLU A 48 18.50 5.57 -0.55
N ILE A 49 18.29 6.74 -1.15
CA ILE A 49 18.64 8.03 -0.54
C ILE A 49 17.80 8.31 0.70
N VAL A 50 16.50 8.07 0.64
CA VAL A 50 15.61 8.20 1.80
C VAL A 50 16.05 7.24 2.91
N SER A 51 16.46 6.02 2.57
CA SER A 51 17.03 5.06 3.53
C SER A 51 18.32 5.58 4.18
N ILE A 52 19.23 6.17 3.42
CA ILE A 52 20.48 6.76 3.96
C ILE A 52 20.18 7.96 4.86
N LEU A 53 19.33 8.88 4.40
CA LEU A 53 18.94 10.08 5.15
C LEU A 53 18.26 9.73 6.49
N GLN A 54 17.38 8.71 6.48
CA GLN A 54 16.76 8.19 7.70
C GLN A 54 17.79 7.63 8.68
N ASN A 55 18.74 6.83 8.20
CA ASN A 55 19.79 6.25 9.05
C ASN A 55 20.75 7.31 9.61
N GLU A 56 21.02 8.38 8.85
CA GLU A 56 21.90 9.47 9.27
C GLU A 56 21.18 10.58 10.07
N GLY A 57 19.85 10.53 10.18
CA GLY A 57 19.04 11.56 10.84
C GLY A 57 19.10 12.93 10.14
N LYS A 58 19.30 12.95 8.82
CA LYS A 58 19.42 14.17 8.01
C LYS A 58 18.17 14.37 7.16
N LYS A 59 17.80 15.63 6.91
CA LYS A 59 16.68 15.99 6.01
C LYS A 59 17.12 16.41 4.60
N LEU A 60 18.38 16.78 4.42
CA LEU A 60 18.91 17.30 3.15
C LEU A 60 19.91 16.33 2.54
N VAL A 61 19.79 16.09 1.24
CA VAL A 61 20.82 15.39 0.46
C VAL A 61 22.08 16.24 0.46
N THR A 62 23.21 15.60 0.76
CA THR A 62 24.54 16.20 0.72
C THR A 62 25.44 15.33 -0.13
N MET A 63 26.57 15.87 -0.59
CA MET A 63 27.53 15.07 -1.37
C MET A 63 27.99 13.80 -0.63
N ASN A 64 28.10 13.84 0.71
CA ASN A 64 28.40 12.65 1.50
C ASN A 64 27.31 11.56 1.40
N VAL A 65 26.03 11.95 1.31
CA VAL A 65 24.91 11.01 1.12
C VAL A 65 25.00 10.36 -0.27
N ILE A 66 25.31 11.14 -1.30
CA ILE A 66 25.49 10.66 -2.69
C ILE A 66 26.69 9.70 -2.78
N LEU A 67 27.81 10.03 -2.13
CA LEU A 67 28.99 9.15 -2.07
C LEU A 67 28.70 7.86 -1.29
N ASN A 68 27.90 7.92 -0.22
CA ASN A 68 27.47 6.74 0.53
C ASN A 68 26.56 5.84 -0.30
N LEU A 69 25.66 6.43 -1.09
CA LEU A 69 24.82 5.72 -2.06
C LEU A 69 25.68 4.99 -3.09
N GLU A 70 26.62 5.69 -3.72
CA GLU A 70 27.54 5.11 -4.72
C GLU A 70 28.32 3.93 -4.12
N LYS A 71 28.94 4.11 -2.94
CA LYS A 71 29.66 3.04 -2.24
C LYS A 71 28.79 1.84 -1.92
N LYS A 72 27.52 2.06 -1.55
CA LYS A 72 26.56 0.99 -1.26
C LYS A 72 26.21 0.19 -2.53
N LEU A 73 26.03 0.88 -3.65
CA LEU A 73 25.76 0.26 -4.95
C LEU A 73 26.99 -0.49 -5.49
N GLU A 74 28.20 0.06 -5.31
CA GLU A 74 29.47 -0.62 -5.64
C GLU A 74 29.60 -1.95 -4.89
N GLN A 75 29.36 -1.94 -3.57
CA GLN A 75 29.43 -3.15 -2.75
C GLN A 75 28.41 -4.20 -3.19
N LYS A 76 27.20 -3.76 -3.57
CA LYS A 76 26.16 -4.64 -4.10
C LYS A 76 26.60 -5.30 -5.41
N GLN A 77 27.16 -4.52 -6.33
CA GLN A 77 27.65 -5.02 -7.63
C GLN A 77 28.87 -5.94 -7.46
N GLN A 78 29.82 -5.61 -6.57
CA GLN A 78 30.98 -6.45 -6.28
C GLN A 78 30.57 -7.82 -5.72
N ARG A 79 29.59 -7.85 -4.81
CA ARG A 79 29.03 -9.11 -4.28
C ARG A 79 28.41 -9.98 -5.38
N GLU A 80 27.66 -9.38 -6.30
CA GLU A 80 27.08 -10.10 -7.46
C GLU A 80 28.17 -10.68 -8.39
N VAL A 81 29.26 -9.94 -8.61
CA VAL A 81 30.40 -10.41 -9.42
C VAL A 81 31.18 -11.53 -8.72
N GLU A 82 31.35 -11.49 -7.39
CA GLU A 82 32.00 -12.56 -6.63
C GLU A 82 31.16 -13.85 -6.61
N LEU A 83 29.85 -13.72 -6.44
CA LEU A 83 28.89 -14.84 -6.50
C LEU A 83 28.92 -15.53 -7.87
N SER A 84 28.98 -14.76 -8.96
CA SER A 84 29.07 -15.31 -10.33
C SER A 84 30.42 -15.92 -10.68
N ARG A 85 31.52 -15.46 -10.07
CA ARG A 85 32.86 -16.07 -10.22
C ARG A 85 33.02 -17.37 -9.45
N SER A 86 32.39 -17.49 -8.28
CA SER A 86 32.37 -18.74 -7.49
C SER A 86 31.62 -19.85 -8.22
N ALA A 87 30.49 -19.53 -8.87
CA ALA A 87 29.70 -20.47 -9.68
C ALA A 87 30.44 -21.04 -10.91
N LYS A 88 31.46 -20.35 -11.45
CA LYS A 88 32.25 -20.84 -12.60
C LYS A 88 33.36 -21.84 -12.22
N ARG A 89 33.72 -21.96 -10.93
CA ARG A 89 34.80 -22.86 -10.47
C ARG A 89 34.35 -24.30 -10.19
N THR A 90 33.06 -24.62 -10.25
CA THR A 90 32.50 -25.94 -9.90
C THR A 90 32.10 -26.81 -11.10
N ASN A 91 32.79 -26.70 -12.25
CA ASN A 91 32.58 -27.59 -13.40
C ASN A 91 33.68 -28.66 -13.56
N VAL A 92 33.84 -29.52 -12.56
CA VAL A 92 34.49 -30.83 -12.74
C VAL A 92 33.50 -31.91 -12.28
N ARG A 93 32.89 -32.59 -13.26
CA ARG A 93 31.99 -33.73 -13.05
C ARG A 93 32.69 -34.84 -12.25
N LYS A 94 32.06 -35.30 -11.16
CA LYS A 94 32.29 -36.63 -10.58
C LYS A 94 31.01 -37.47 -10.71
N PRO A 95 31.11 -38.80 -10.94
CA PRO A 95 29.95 -39.64 -11.21
C PRO A 95 29.11 -39.91 -9.95
N LEU A 96 27.80 -40.11 -10.15
CA LEU A 96 26.85 -40.65 -9.18
C LEU A 96 27.19 -42.11 -8.88
N ALA A 97 27.81 -42.38 -7.72
CA ALA A 97 27.65 -43.60 -6.95
C ALA A 97 28.30 -43.42 -5.57
N ASP A 98 27.57 -43.82 -4.54
CA ASP A 98 28.00 -44.06 -3.15
C ASP A 98 28.64 -42.90 -2.39
N ARG A 99 27.80 -42.20 -1.61
CA ARG A 99 28.14 -41.84 -0.23
C ARG A 99 26.89 -41.69 0.63
N THR A 100 26.56 -42.82 1.23
CA THR A 100 26.05 -43.06 2.58
C THR A 100 25.92 -41.84 3.50
N MET A 101 24.76 -41.80 4.17
CA MET A 101 24.50 -41.20 5.49
C MET A 101 25.74 -40.92 6.34
N ALA A 102 26.14 -39.65 6.43
CA ALA A 102 26.75 -39.00 7.58
C ALA A 102 27.26 -37.61 7.14
N THR A 103 27.17 -36.64 8.04
CA THR A 103 27.76 -35.29 7.98
C THR A 103 27.00 -34.24 7.17
N LEU A 104 26.12 -33.50 7.86
CA LEU A 104 26.08 -32.03 7.90
C LEU A 104 24.98 -31.58 8.89
N GLY A 105 25.12 -32.03 10.12
CA GLY A 105 24.57 -31.36 11.30
C GLY A 105 25.77 -31.00 12.17
N LYS A 106 26.42 -29.87 11.88
CA LYS A 106 27.46 -29.22 12.70
C LYS A 106 27.98 -27.99 11.97
N SER A 107 27.28 -26.88 12.14
CA SER A 107 27.86 -25.55 12.07
C SER A 107 26.94 -24.58 12.81
N PHE A 108 26.69 -24.87 14.10
CA PHE A 108 26.29 -23.87 15.12
C PHE A 108 26.25 -24.51 16.53
N VAL A 109 27.16 -25.44 16.85
CA VAL A 109 27.43 -25.83 18.24
C VAL A 109 28.90 -26.23 18.33
N GLU A 110 29.80 -25.26 18.45
CA GLU A 110 30.99 -25.47 19.25
C GLU A 110 30.58 -25.23 20.70
N GLU A 111 30.78 -26.22 21.56
CA GLU A 111 30.71 -26.04 23.01
C GLU A 111 31.77 -25.00 23.39
N VAL A 112 31.38 -23.73 23.50
CA VAL A 112 32.20 -22.70 24.12
C VAL A 112 32.05 -22.86 25.63
N GLU A 113 32.83 -23.78 26.20
CA GLU A 113 33.22 -23.71 27.61
C GLU A 113 34.04 -22.42 27.80
N GLY A 114 33.33 -21.33 28.07
CA GLY A 114 33.90 -19.99 28.23
C GLY A 114 33.08 -18.83 27.65
N SER A 115 31.84 -19.05 27.18
CA SER A 115 31.00 -17.99 26.61
C SER A 115 30.43 -17.06 27.68
N THR A 116 30.51 -15.75 27.44
CA THR A 116 29.95 -14.71 28.29
C THR A 116 28.41 -14.74 28.24
N ALA A 117 27.73 -14.18 29.25
CA ALA A 117 26.25 -14.20 29.31
C ALA A 117 25.56 -13.52 28.09
N SER A 118 26.25 -12.57 27.44
CA SER A 118 25.77 -11.89 26.23
C SER A 118 25.74 -12.82 25.02
N GLU A 119 26.80 -13.58 24.77
CA GLU A 119 26.92 -14.50 23.62
C GLU A 119 25.93 -15.68 23.72
N LYS A 120 25.67 -16.18 24.94
CA LYS A 120 24.65 -17.23 25.14
C LYS A 120 23.25 -16.72 24.81
N THR A 121 22.96 -15.45 25.08
CA THR A 121 21.64 -14.85 24.82
C THR A 121 21.42 -14.66 23.32
N GLU A 122 22.42 -14.17 22.58
CA GLU A 122 22.34 -14.00 21.12
C GLU A 122 22.14 -15.33 20.36
N VAL A 123 22.81 -16.41 20.79
CA VAL A 123 22.64 -17.74 20.18
C VAL A 123 21.23 -18.30 20.41
N ILE A 124 20.67 -18.12 21.61
CA ILE A 124 19.30 -18.54 21.94
C ILE A 124 18.27 -17.73 21.15
N GLU A 125 18.49 -16.43 20.98
CA GLU A 125 17.62 -15.59 20.16
C GLU A 125 17.68 -15.97 18.68
N ALA A 126 18.86 -16.23 18.13
CA ALA A 126 18.98 -16.70 16.75
C ALA A 126 18.26 -18.03 16.52
N GLU A 127 18.35 -18.97 17.47
CA GLU A 127 17.60 -20.23 17.39
C GLU A 127 16.09 -20.04 17.34
N LYS A 128 15.54 -19.05 18.05
CA LYS A 128 14.09 -18.81 18.10
C LYS A 128 13.55 -18.43 16.72
N TYR A 129 14.27 -17.55 16.00
CA TYR A 129 13.90 -17.11 14.66
C TYR A 129 14.11 -18.22 13.63
N MET A 130 15.21 -18.97 13.73
CA MET A 130 15.45 -20.13 12.85
C MET A 130 14.36 -21.21 12.99
N ARG A 131 13.81 -21.42 14.18
CA ARG A 131 12.69 -22.35 14.40
C ARG A 131 11.38 -21.85 13.79
N PHE A 132 11.18 -20.54 13.73
CA PHE A 132 10.00 -19.93 13.11
C PHE A 132 10.09 -19.92 11.58
N ALA A 133 11.29 -19.71 11.03
CA ALA A 133 11.52 -19.57 9.60
C ALA A 133 10.84 -20.70 8.79
N PRO A 134 10.12 -20.37 7.69
CA PRO A 134 9.50 -21.34 6.80
C PRO A 134 10.51 -22.00 5.85
N PHE A 135 11.69 -21.40 5.67
CA PHE A 135 12.80 -21.94 4.90
C PHE A 135 13.97 -22.27 5.83
N ASP A 136 14.43 -23.52 5.77
CA ASP A 136 15.55 -23.98 6.59
C ASP A 136 16.85 -23.23 6.25
N ASN A 137 17.70 -23.00 7.25
CA ASN A 137 18.99 -22.32 7.10
C ASN A 137 18.93 -20.87 6.60
N SER A 138 17.76 -20.22 6.65
CA SER A 138 17.70 -18.76 6.47
C SER A 138 18.32 -18.07 7.68
N ILE A 139 19.49 -17.46 7.51
CA ILE A 139 20.22 -16.78 8.58
C ILE A 139 19.66 -15.36 8.75
N PRO A 140 19.34 -14.93 9.99
CA PRO A 140 18.93 -13.56 10.22
C PRO A 140 20.02 -12.53 9.96
N ASN A 141 19.61 -11.35 9.53
CA ASN A 141 20.53 -10.26 9.21
C ASN A 141 21.11 -9.66 10.51
N ASN A 142 22.43 -9.41 10.58
CA ASN A 142 23.05 -8.76 11.73
C ASN A 142 22.43 -7.39 12.06
N GLY A 143 21.92 -6.67 11.05
CA GLY A 143 21.22 -5.40 11.27
C GLY A 143 19.98 -5.58 12.16
N PHE A 144 19.28 -6.70 12.00
CA PHE A 144 18.08 -7.03 12.78
C PHE A 144 18.40 -7.20 14.27
N PHE A 145 19.44 -7.94 14.65
CA PHE A 145 19.77 -8.13 16.07
C PHE A 145 20.31 -6.86 16.76
N ASN A 146 20.94 -5.97 16.01
CA ASN A 146 21.58 -4.77 16.57
C ASN A 146 20.61 -3.62 16.88
N ARG A 147 19.32 -3.76 16.54
CA ARG A 147 18.32 -2.72 16.75
C ARG A 147 17.90 -2.64 18.22
N LYS A 148 17.49 -1.44 18.64
CA LYS A 148 17.16 -1.13 20.04
C LYS A 148 15.77 -0.51 20.20
N ASP A 149 15.01 -0.44 19.11
CA ASP A 149 13.72 0.22 19.02
C ASP A 149 12.55 -0.77 18.98
N ILE A 150 12.77 -2.06 19.22
CA ILE A 150 11.72 -3.09 19.25
C ILE A 150 10.62 -2.70 20.25
N GLY A 151 9.36 -2.70 19.79
CA GLY A 151 8.20 -2.33 20.60
C GLY A 151 8.08 -0.84 20.93
N LYS A 152 9.02 0.00 20.46
CA LYS A 152 8.96 1.45 20.69
C LYS A 152 7.81 2.06 19.88
N VAL A 153 6.95 2.82 20.56
CA VAL A 153 5.98 3.69 19.90
C VAL A 153 6.72 4.89 19.31
N THR A 154 6.69 5.04 17.99
CA THR A 154 7.35 6.17 17.30
C THR A 154 6.40 7.35 17.11
N THR A 155 5.12 7.06 16.90
CA THR A 155 4.10 8.07 16.64
C THR A 155 2.79 7.64 17.28
N GLU A 156 2.11 8.57 17.94
CA GLU A 156 0.79 8.35 18.55
C GLU A 156 -0.21 9.34 17.94
N PHE A 157 -1.34 8.84 17.43
CA PHE A 157 -2.46 9.62 16.93
C PHE A 157 -3.67 9.36 17.83
N LYS A 158 -3.84 10.24 18.81
CA LYS A 158 -4.90 10.11 19.81
C LYS A 158 -6.13 10.91 19.42
N GLY A 159 -7.26 10.23 19.27
CA GLY A 159 -8.56 10.86 19.01
C GLY A 159 -8.96 11.82 20.12
N ALA A 160 -9.54 12.97 19.76
CA ALA A 160 -9.87 14.05 20.69
C ALA A 160 -10.86 13.66 21.80
N LYS A 161 -11.65 12.60 21.60
CA LYS A 161 -12.63 12.06 22.55
C LYS A 161 -12.20 10.70 23.11
N TYR A 162 -11.00 10.23 22.81
CA TYR A 162 -10.49 8.96 23.32
C TYR A 162 -10.21 9.07 24.82
N THR A 163 -10.77 8.13 25.56
CA THR A 163 -10.44 7.88 26.97
C THR A 163 -9.92 6.45 27.10
N GLU A 164 -8.92 6.27 27.95
CA GLU A 164 -8.46 4.92 28.30
C GLU A 164 -9.63 4.11 28.86
N ARG A 165 -9.52 2.79 28.75
CA ARG A 165 -10.53 1.87 29.28
C ARG A 165 -10.55 1.96 30.80
N ASP A 166 -11.76 1.96 31.36
CA ASP A 166 -11.93 1.84 32.82
C ASP A 166 -11.40 0.50 33.32
N GLN A 167 -10.79 0.49 34.50
CA GLN A 167 -10.27 -0.73 35.12
C GLN A 167 -11.41 -1.74 35.33
N GLY A 168 -11.40 -2.84 34.60
CA GLY A 168 -12.42 -3.91 34.66
C GLY A 168 -13.44 -3.91 33.52
N ALA A 169 -13.39 -2.96 32.58
CA ALA A 169 -14.22 -3.02 31.38
C ALA A 169 -13.78 -4.20 30.48
N SER A 170 -14.68 -5.13 30.20
CA SER A 170 -14.43 -6.22 29.25
C SER A 170 -14.37 -5.67 27.83
N MET A 171 -13.44 -6.18 27.01
CA MET A 171 -13.44 -5.91 25.57
C MET A 171 -14.79 -6.33 24.97
N THR A 172 -15.25 -5.58 23.98
CA THR A 172 -16.41 -5.95 23.18
C THR A 172 -16.11 -7.27 22.49
N SER A 173 -17.03 -8.23 22.58
CA SER A 173 -16.96 -9.42 21.75
C SER A 173 -17.02 -8.97 20.29
N ILE A 174 -15.94 -9.19 19.54
CA ILE A 174 -15.89 -8.76 18.14
C ILE A 174 -16.79 -9.59 17.22
N GLY A 175 -17.42 -10.65 17.75
CA GLY A 175 -18.33 -11.52 17.02
C GLY A 175 -17.63 -12.28 15.90
N LYS A 176 -18.41 -12.79 14.95
CA LYS A 176 -17.89 -13.35 13.70
C LYS A 176 -17.54 -12.20 12.75
N ILE A 177 -16.36 -12.25 12.14
CA ILE A 177 -16.01 -11.32 11.05
C ILE A 177 -16.88 -11.62 9.82
N GLU A 178 -17.57 -10.60 9.34
CA GLU A 178 -18.43 -10.68 8.15
C GLU A 178 -17.76 -9.96 6.99
N VAL A 179 -17.49 -10.66 5.88
CA VAL A 179 -17.05 -10.04 4.63
C VAL A 179 -18.29 -9.55 3.87
N VAL A 180 -18.37 -8.25 3.62
CA VAL A 180 -19.54 -7.61 2.96
C VAL A 180 -19.24 -7.17 1.53
N SER A 181 -17.97 -7.12 1.15
CA SER A 181 -17.58 -6.93 -0.25
C SER A 181 -17.97 -8.14 -1.09
N LYS A 182 -18.11 -7.91 -2.40
CA LYS A 182 -18.43 -8.97 -3.35
C LYS A 182 -17.30 -10.01 -3.41
N ALA A 183 -17.68 -11.26 -3.61
CA ALA A 183 -16.72 -12.35 -3.78
C ALA A 183 -15.90 -12.16 -5.06
N VAL A 184 -14.59 -12.38 -4.94
CA VAL A 184 -13.65 -12.31 -6.05
C VAL A 184 -13.34 -13.74 -6.51
N ARG A 185 -13.33 -13.97 -7.82
CA ARG A 185 -13.00 -15.28 -8.41
C ARG A 185 -11.48 -15.38 -8.62
N ASP A 186 -10.96 -16.60 -8.52
CA ASP A 186 -9.52 -16.87 -8.65
C ASP A 186 -8.97 -16.61 -10.05
N MET A 187 -9.82 -16.67 -11.08
CA MET A 187 -9.44 -16.43 -12.46
C MET A 187 -10.38 -15.44 -13.14
N TYR A 188 -9.78 -14.53 -13.88
CA TYR A 188 -10.46 -13.62 -14.79
C TYR A 188 -10.35 -14.16 -16.21
N GLY A 189 -11.47 -14.17 -16.94
CA GLY A 189 -11.38 -14.14 -18.40
C GLY A 189 -10.89 -12.77 -18.85
N GLY A 190 -10.44 -12.63 -20.10
CA GLY A 190 -10.19 -11.31 -20.66
C GLY A 190 -11.46 -10.46 -20.60
N ASP A 191 -11.32 -9.20 -20.18
CA ASP A 191 -12.43 -8.27 -20.10
C ASP A 191 -13.09 -8.13 -21.48
N LYS A 192 -14.41 -8.32 -21.53
CA LYS A 192 -15.17 -7.97 -22.71
C LYS A 192 -15.38 -6.47 -22.69
N ALA A 193 -14.99 -5.78 -23.75
CA ALA A 193 -15.17 -4.32 -23.87
C ALA A 193 -16.59 -3.89 -23.50
N SER A 194 -17.62 -4.62 -23.95
CA SER A 194 -19.02 -4.35 -23.63
C SER A 194 -19.32 -4.33 -22.12
N LEU A 195 -18.70 -5.22 -21.33
CA LEU A 195 -18.94 -5.31 -19.89
C LEU A 195 -18.19 -4.22 -19.12
N ALA A 196 -16.97 -3.90 -19.56
CA ALA A 196 -16.21 -2.78 -19.02
C ALA A 196 -16.93 -1.45 -19.27
N ILE A 197 -17.44 -1.26 -20.49
CA ILE A 197 -18.26 -0.10 -20.88
C ILE A 197 -19.50 -0.01 -20.00
N GLU A 198 -20.28 -1.11 -19.85
CA GLU A 198 -21.47 -1.12 -19.00
C GLU A 198 -21.15 -0.78 -17.53
N ALA A 199 -20.04 -1.30 -17.00
CA ALA A 199 -19.59 -1.01 -15.64
C ALA A 199 -19.23 0.47 -15.46
N LYS A 200 -18.58 1.09 -16.45
CA LYS A 200 -18.30 2.53 -16.48
C LYS A 200 -19.58 3.37 -16.51
N PHE A 201 -20.49 3.10 -17.44
CA PHE A 201 -21.76 3.83 -17.58
C PHE A 201 -22.57 3.80 -16.28
N ARG A 202 -22.63 2.62 -15.61
CA ARG A 202 -23.29 2.49 -14.31
C ARG A 202 -22.67 3.43 -13.26
N ARG A 203 -21.34 3.45 -13.20
CA ARG A 203 -20.58 4.30 -12.27
C ARG A 203 -20.76 5.79 -12.58
N PHE A 204 -20.78 6.18 -13.86
CA PHE A 204 -21.09 7.54 -14.30
C PHE A 204 -22.45 8.00 -13.77
N GLY A 205 -23.50 7.22 -14.05
CA GLY A 205 -24.86 7.56 -13.62
C GLY A 205 -25.00 7.68 -12.10
N GLU A 206 -24.35 6.80 -11.33
CA GLU A 206 -24.37 6.85 -9.86
C GLU A 206 -23.70 8.10 -9.29
N ILE A 207 -22.56 8.51 -9.85
CA ILE A 207 -21.83 9.71 -9.40
C ILE A 207 -22.55 10.98 -9.87
N ALA A 208 -22.98 11.05 -11.13
CA ALA A 208 -23.73 12.17 -11.67
C ALA A 208 -25.03 12.41 -10.89
N LYS A 209 -25.74 11.34 -10.50
CA LYS A 209 -26.90 11.43 -9.62
C LYS A 209 -26.56 12.11 -8.30
N SER A 210 -25.43 11.74 -7.67
CA SER A 210 -25.02 12.37 -6.42
C SER A 210 -24.66 13.85 -6.56
N TYR A 211 -24.11 14.28 -7.70
CA TYR A 211 -23.92 15.70 -7.98
C TYR A 211 -25.25 16.46 -8.06
N ARG A 212 -26.26 15.94 -8.78
CA ARG A 212 -27.59 16.58 -8.84
C ARG A 212 -28.31 16.64 -7.49
N GLU A 213 -28.11 15.63 -6.64
CA GLU A 213 -28.64 15.63 -5.27
C GLU A 213 -27.96 16.69 -4.39
N ALA A 214 -26.66 16.93 -4.58
CA ALA A 214 -25.89 17.91 -3.81
C ALA A 214 -25.99 19.35 -4.33
N TYR A 215 -26.21 19.52 -5.63
CA TYR A 215 -26.23 20.82 -6.32
C TYR A 215 -27.53 20.98 -7.11
N PRO A 216 -28.61 21.48 -6.47
CA PRO A 216 -29.92 21.65 -7.11
C PRO A 216 -29.92 22.64 -8.28
N GLU A 217 -28.88 23.48 -8.42
CA GLU A 217 -28.69 24.34 -9.59
C GLU A 217 -28.42 23.55 -10.88
N ILE A 218 -27.98 22.30 -10.79
CA ILE A 218 -27.79 21.41 -11.93
C ILE A 218 -29.16 20.83 -12.34
N THR A 219 -29.93 21.66 -13.05
CA THR A 219 -31.27 21.29 -13.50
C THR A 219 -31.27 20.25 -14.60
N ASP A 220 -30.25 20.24 -15.46
CA ASP A 220 -30.04 19.21 -16.48
C ASP A 220 -28.56 19.14 -16.90
N TRP A 221 -28.18 18.03 -17.55
CA TRP A 221 -26.85 17.85 -18.13
C TRP A 221 -26.88 18.18 -19.61
N GLY A 222 -26.04 19.11 -20.05
CA GLY A 222 -25.90 19.48 -21.45
C GLY A 222 -24.69 18.84 -22.13
N ASN A 223 -24.71 18.85 -23.45
CA ASN A 223 -23.61 18.36 -24.28
C ASN A 223 -22.55 19.47 -24.47
N PRO A 224 -21.33 19.31 -23.91
CA PRO A 224 -20.29 20.32 -24.00
C PRO A 224 -19.63 20.40 -25.38
N LEU A 225 -19.90 19.46 -26.30
CA LEU A 225 -19.39 19.49 -27.67
C LEU A 225 -20.17 20.44 -28.58
N ALA A 226 -21.42 20.75 -28.19
CA ALA A 226 -22.25 21.67 -28.95
C ALA A 226 -21.78 23.11 -28.73
N PRO A 227 -21.40 23.86 -29.79
CA PRO A 227 -21.02 25.25 -29.63
C PRO A 227 -22.17 26.07 -29.01
N ALA A 228 -21.88 26.74 -27.90
CA ALA A 228 -22.85 27.51 -27.14
C ALA A 228 -22.19 28.77 -26.54
N VAL A 229 -22.96 29.85 -26.48
CA VAL A 229 -22.56 31.11 -25.82
C VAL A 229 -22.91 31.13 -24.33
N GLU A 230 -23.80 30.22 -23.90
CA GLU A 230 -24.19 30.07 -22.50
C GLU A 230 -23.38 28.96 -21.84
N SER A 231 -23.18 29.09 -20.52
CA SER A 231 -22.47 28.07 -19.74
C SER A 231 -23.33 26.80 -19.64
N VAL A 232 -22.71 25.66 -19.91
CA VAL A 232 -23.34 24.34 -19.86
C VAL A 232 -22.89 23.58 -18.63
N PHE A 233 -23.83 22.96 -17.90
CA PHE A 233 -23.51 21.97 -16.87
C PHE A 233 -23.29 20.62 -17.53
N THR A 234 -22.15 19.99 -17.26
CA THR A 234 -21.84 18.65 -17.77
C THR A 234 -21.05 17.84 -16.74
N TYR A 235 -20.91 16.55 -17.00
CA TYR A 235 -20.09 15.65 -16.20
C TYR A 235 -19.37 14.67 -17.12
N GLY A 236 -18.31 14.08 -16.61
CA GLY A 236 -17.52 13.12 -17.36
C GLY A 236 -16.32 12.62 -16.57
N GLN A 237 -15.54 11.76 -17.22
CA GLN A 237 -14.33 11.17 -16.66
C GLN A 237 -13.13 11.94 -17.19
N ILE A 238 -12.22 12.28 -16.30
CA ILE A 238 -10.96 12.92 -16.64
C ILE A 238 -10.04 11.92 -17.33
N PHE A 239 -9.44 12.34 -18.44
CA PHE A 239 -8.45 11.58 -19.20
C PHE A 239 -7.21 12.42 -19.43
N HIS A 240 -6.08 11.73 -19.55
CA HIS A 240 -4.86 12.29 -20.08
C HIS A 240 -4.95 12.34 -21.60
N ASP A 241 -4.75 13.53 -22.17
CA ASP A 241 -4.71 13.73 -23.61
C ASP A 241 -3.30 13.44 -24.15
N ASP A 242 -3.09 12.21 -24.59
CA ASP A 242 -1.81 11.72 -25.13
C ASP A 242 -1.48 12.28 -26.54
N GLU A 243 -2.26 13.22 -27.09
CA GLU A 243 -1.83 14.01 -28.26
C GLU A 243 -0.72 15.02 -27.90
N ALA A 244 -0.52 15.28 -26.61
CA ALA A 244 0.65 15.96 -26.08
C ALA A 244 1.87 15.02 -26.15
N LYS A 245 3.05 15.57 -26.47
CA LYS A 245 4.31 14.85 -26.72
C LYS A 245 4.49 13.60 -25.84
N ASP A 246 4.99 12.50 -26.42
CA ASP A 246 5.32 11.25 -25.71
C ASP A 246 5.97 11.53 -24.34
N ASN A 247 5.33 11.01 -23.26
CA ASN A 247 5.75 11.11 -21.85
C ASN A 247 5.55 12.47 -21.14
N GLU A 248 4.68 13.37 -21.62
CA GLU A 248 4.29 14.52 -20.79
C GLU A 248 3.47 14.05 -19.56
N ARG A 249 3.74 14.62 -18.38
CA ARG A 249 3.02 14.29 -17.15
C ARG A 249 1.61 14.89 -17.21
N PHE A 250 0.64 14.18 -16.63
CA PHE A 250 -0.72 14.71 -16.47
C PHE A 250 -0.73 16.06 -15.76
N GLY A 251 -1.41 17.04 -16.35
CA GLY A 251 -1.41 18.44 -15.94
C GLY A 251 -2.52 19.27 -16.60
N GLU A 252 -2.47 20.58 -16.44
CA GLU A 252 -3.51 21.50 -16.94
C GLU A 252 -3.59 21.63 -18.46
N ASN A 253 -2.54 21.27 -19.20
CA ASN A 253 -2.47 21.46 -20.66
C ASN A 253 -2.86 20.20 -21.44
N ASN A 254 -2.98 19.06 -20.78
CA ASN A 254 -3.27 17.75 -21.37
C ASN A 254 -4.42 17.04 -20.64
N VAL A 255 -5.39 17.83 -20.16
CA VAL A 255 -6.60 17.34 -19.51
C VAL A 255 -7.78 17.36 -20.48
N SER A 256 -8.41 16.21 -20.64
CA SER A 256 -9.65 16.06 -21.42
C SER A 256 -10.75 15.43 -20.58
N LEU A 257 -12.00 15.70 -20.97
CA LEU A 257 -13.20 15.12 -20.38
C LEU A 257 -13.83 14.14 -21.37
N MET A 258 -13.97 12.88 -20.97
CA MET A 258 -14.82 11.89 -21.64
C MET A 258 -16.24 12.06 -21.15
N ILE A 259 -17.17 12.42 -22.04
CA ILE A 259 -18.57 12.63 -21.69
C ILE A 259 -19.37 11.33 -21.71
N ASP A 260 -20.52 11.36 -21.03
CA ASP A 260 -21.45 10.24 -20.95
C ASP A 260 -22.40 10.20 -22.16
N ASP A 261 -21.84 9.98 -23.36
CA ASP A 261 -22.58 9.74 -24.61
C ASP A 261 -22.28 8.34 -25.17
N ASP A 262 -23.05 7.91 -26.18
CA ASP A 262 -22.94 6.56 -26.75
C ASP A 262 -21.56 6.28 -27.39
N ASP A 263 -20.86 7.35 -27.79
CA ASP A 263 -19.57 7.29 -28.49
C ASP A 263 -18.36 7.48 -27.56
N GLY A 264 -18.56 7.86 -26.29
CA GLY A 264 -17.48 8.18 -25.35
C GLY A 264 -16.66 9.38 -25.81
N SER A 265 -17.33 10.42 -26.32
CA SER A 265 -16.69 11.56 -26.95
C SER A 265 -15.80 12.35 -25.96
N MET A 266 -14.74 12.93 -26.49
CA MET A 266 -13.73 13.66 -25.71
C MET A 266 -13.77 15.16 -26.01
N ILE A 267 -13.60 16.00 -24.99
CA ILE A 267 -13.39 17.44 -25.14
C ILE A 267 -12.25 17.93 -24.24
N ARG A 268 -11.34 18.74 -24.79
CA ARG A 268 -10.26 19.38 -24.02
C ARG A 268 -10.82 20.36 -23.00
N LEU A 269 -10.23 20.39 -21.81
CA LEU A 269 -10.59 21.36 -20.78
C LEU A 269 -9.57 22.50 -20.74
N ASP A 270 -10.08 23.73 -20.72
CA ASP A 270 -9.27 24.92 -20.47
C ASP A 270 -9.57 25.42 -19.04
N LEU A 271 -8.59 25.24 -18.16
CA LEU A 271 -8.68 25.55 -16.73
C LEU A 271 -8.22 26.99 -16.41
N SER A 272 -7.99 27.85 -17.41
CA SER A 272 -7.41 29.18 -17.23
C SER A 272 -8.29 30.15 -16.45
N ARG A 273 -9.62 29.95 -16.46
CA ARG A 273 -10.58 30.77 -15.71
C ARG A 273 -10.75 30.36 -14.24
N LEU A 274 -10.23 29.20 -13.84
CA LEU A 274 -10.34 28.72 -12.47
C LEU A 274 -9.29 29.39 -11.58
N SER A 275 -9.76 30.22 -10.65
CA SER A 275 -8.94 30.84 -9.61
C SER A 275 -8.76 29.98 -8.36
N ASP A 276 -9.63 28.98 -8.18
CA ASP A 276 -9.68 28.16 -6.97
C ASP A 276 -8.68 27.00 -7.01
N ASP A 277 -8.54 26.32 -5.88
CA ASP A 277 -7.72 25.11 -5.77
C ASP A 277 -8.31 24.00 -6.66
N VAL A 278 -7.47 23.44 -7.53
CA VAL A 278 -7.83 22.36 -8.45
C VAL A 278 -7.02 21.12 -8.09
N SER A 279 -7.68 19.96 -8.06
CA SER A 279 -7.03 18.67 -7.90
C SER A 279 -7.73 17.64 -8.77
N MET A 280 -6.97 17.08 -9.72
CA MET A 280 -7.48 16.21 -10.76
C MET A 280 -6.54 15.03 -11.02
N PHE A 281 -7.10 13.92 -11.47
CA PHE A 281 -6.31 12.75 -11.89
C PHE A 281 -7.08 11.95 -12.95
N PRO A 282 -6.38 11.19 -13.82
CA PRO A 282 -7.02 10.31 -14.80
C PRO A 282 -7.97 9.29 -14.15
N GLY A 283 -9.18 9.18 -14.69
CA GLY A 283 -10.23 8.32 -14.16
C GLY A 283 -11.20 9.00 -13.19
N GLN A 284 -10.89 10.22 -12.72
CA GLN A 284 -11.76 10.98 -11.83
C GLN A 284 -13.06 11.39 -12.55
N ILE A 285 -14.21 11.13 -11.93
CA ILE A 285 -15.51 11.59 -12.42
C ILE A 285 -15.83 12.95 -11.79
N VAL A 286 -15.98 13.96 -12.63
CA VAL A 286 -16.21 15.35 -12.23
C VAL A 286 -17.50 15.88 -12.83
N ALA A 287 -18.12 16.84 -12.15
CA ALA A 287 -19.13 17.70 -12.72
C ALA A 287 -18.56 19.11 -12.84
N LEU A 288 -18.87 19.80 -13.93
CA LEU A 288 -18.31 21.12 -14.23
C LEU A 288 -19.32 21.98 -14.98
N SER A 289 -19.11 23.30 -14.94
CA SER A 289 -19.78 24.26 -15.81
C SER A 289 -18.76 25.05 -16.60
N GLY A 290 -19.06 25.32 -17.87
CA GLY A 290 -18.16 26.06 -18.75
C GLY A 290 -18.81 26.45 -20.06
N ILE A 291 -18.08 27.21 -20.86
CA ILE A 291 -18.55 27.69 -22.17
C ILE A 291 -17.68 27.05 -23.25
N ASN A 292 -18.31 26.54 -24.30
CA ASN A 292 -17.64 26.09 -25.51
C ASN A 292 -18.14 26.92 -26.70
N GLU A 293 -17.44 28.01 -27.05
CA GLU A 293 -17.87 28.88 -28.15
C GLU A 293 -17.55 28.30 -29.53
N THR A 294 -16.52 27.46 -29.65
CA THR A 294 -15.95 27.03 -30.93
C THR A 294 -16.25 25.57 -31.31
N GLY A 295 -16.62 24.73 -30.32
CA GLY A 295 -16.71 23.28 -30.47
C GLY A 295 -15.42 22.53 -30.09
N GLU A 296 -14.28 23.22 -29.93
CA GLU A 296 -12.96 22.57 -29.80
C GLU A 296 -12.54 22.27 -28.36
N LYS A 297 -12.90 23.14 -27.42
CA LYS A 297 -12.51 23.03 -26.01
C LYS A 297 -13.55 23.66 -25.10
N LEU A 298 -13.68 23.12 -23.90
CA LEU A 298 -14.56 23.67 -22.89
C LEU A 298 -13.77 24.57 -21.94
N ILE A 299 -14.07 25.87 -21.96
CA ILE A 299 -13.49 26.82 -21.01
C ILE A 299 -14.24 26.68 -19.69
N VAL A 300 -13.57 26.12 -18.68
CA VAL A 300 -14.21 25.73 -17.42
C VAL A 300 -14.35 26.94 -16.51
N ASP A 301 -15.59 27.27 -16.15
CA ASP A 301 -15.90 28.34 -15.22
C ASP A 301 -15.94 27.84 -13.76
N ARG A 302 -16.36 26.57 -13.54
CA ARG A 302 -16.44 25.96 -12.20
C ARG A 302 -16.28 24.44 -12.28
N ILE A 303 -15.53 23.87 -11.34
CA ILE A 303 -15.55 22.43 -11.04
C ILE A 303 -16.35 22.25 -9.75
N PHE A 304 -17.34 21.36 -9.76
CA PHE A 304 -18.14 21.08 -8.57
C PHE A 304 -17.40 20.12 -7.65
N ASP A 305 -17.42 20.42 -6.35
CA ASP A 305 -16.85 19.53 -5.35
C ASP A 305 -17.63 18.21 -5.29
N ALA A 306 -16.93 17.09 -5.50
CA ALA A 306 -17.55 15.77 -5.43
C ALA A 306 -18.16 15.51 -4.04
N PRO A 307 -19.45 15.09 -3.98
CA PRO A 307 -20.07 14.72 -2.72
C PRO A 307 -19.32 13.56 -2.05
N MET A 308 -19.01 13.71 -0.77
CA MET A 308 -18.38 12.63 0.00
C MET A 308 -19.29 11.41 0.09
N THR A 309 -18.68 10.21 0.11
CA THR A 309 -19.41 8.98 0.45
C THR A 309 -20.18 9.18 1.77
N PRO A 310 -21.47 8.75 1.86
CA PRO A 310 -22.25 8.94 3.07
C PRO A 310 -21.55 8.37 4.31
N PRO A 311 -21.61 9.07 5.47
CA PRO A 311 -20.98 8.58 6.69
C PRO A 311 -21.63 7.27 7.15
N PRO A 312 -20.89 6.44 7.90
CA PRO A 312 -21.45 5.21 8.45
C PRO A 312 -22.55 5.50 9.47
N LYS A 313 -23.42 4.51 9.70
CA LYS A 313 -24.46 4.61 10.71
C LYS A 313 -23.84 4.75 12.11
N PRO A 314 -24.45 5.52 13.02
CA PRO A 314 -23.98 5.61 14.41
C PRO A 314 -23.94 4.24 15.09
N PHE A 315 -22.95 4.01 15.96
CA PHE A 315 -22.89 2.78 16.75
C PHE A 315 -24.12 2.65 17.65
N THR A 316 -24.73 1.47 17.70
CA THR A 316 -25.89 1.20 18.57
C THR A 316 -25.46 0.92 20.01
N SER A 317 -24.24 0.43 20.20
CA SER A 317 -23.65 0.11 21.50
C SER A 317 -22.22 0.64 21.63
N GLN A 318 -21.65 0.54 22.83
CA GLN A 318 -20.24 0.91 23.04
C GLN A 318 -19.33 -0.12 22.34
N ILE A 319 -18.33 0.37 21.62
CA ILE A 319 -17.29 -0.43 20.98
C ILE A 319 -15.98 -0.24 21.71
N CYS A 320 -15.48 -1.33 22.28
CA CYS A 320 -14.21 -1.43 22.96
C CYS A 320 -13.37 -2.53 22.31
N ALA A 321 -12.49 -2.17 21.38
CA ALA A 321 -11.76 -3.14 20.54
C ALA A 321 -10.31 -2.73 20.31
N ASP A 322 -9.41 -3.72 20.30
CA ASP A 322 -8.00 -3.54 19.94
C ASP A 322 -7.74 -4.21 18.58
N VAL A 323 -7.41 -3.41 17.56
CA VAL A 323 -7.20 -3.86 16.16
C VAL A 323 -5.79 -3.50 15.72
N TRP A 324 -5.03 -4.48 15.22
CA TRP A 324 -3.66 -4.28 14.75
C TRP A 324 -3.59 -4.42 13.23
N PHE A 325 -2.79 -3.55 12.60
CA PHE A 325 -2.62 -3.47 11.15
C PHE A 325 -1.13 -3.62 10.81
N ALA A 326 -0.79 -4.58 9.96
CA ALA A 326 0.56 -4.72 9.43
C ALA A 326 0.50 -5.09 7.94
N SER A 327 1.47 -4.59 7.17
CA SER A 327 1.60 -4.90 5.75
C SER A 327 2.96 -5.46 5.43
N GLY A 328 3.02 -6.36 4.45
CA GLY A 328 4.26 -6.89 3.94
C GLY A 328 5.17 -5.83 3.31
N PRO A 329 6.43 -6.19 2.97
CA PRO A 329 7.03 -7.51 3.15
C PRO A 329 7.19 -7.90 4.63
N PHE A 330 7.20 -9.21 4.89
CA PHE A 330 7.28 -9.78 6.25
C PHE A 330 8.67 -10.35 6.60
N THR A 331 9.63 -10.23 5.68
CA THR A 331 11.01 -10.69 5.82
C THR A 331 11.95 -9.72 5.10
N SER A 332 13.23 -9.75 5.43
CA SER A 332 14.25 -8.92 4.78
C SER A 332 14.41 -9.30 3.30
N PRO A 333 14.79 -8.38 2.40
CA PRO A 333 14.83 -8.61 0.95
C PRO A 333 15.91 -9.60 0.49
N ASP A 334 16.81 -10.00 1.38
CA ASP A 334 17.96 -10.86 1.12
C ASP A 334 17.92 -12.21 1.85
N ASN A 335 16.83 -12.51 2.58
CA ASN A 335 16.61 -13.77 3.29
C ASN A 335 15.13 -14.21 3.30
N CYS A 336 14.86 -15.36 3.90
CA CYS A 336 13.51 -15.92 4.10
C CYS A 336 13.27 -16.30 5.57
N GLY A 337 13.76 -15.48 6.50
CA GLY A 337 13.73 -15.77 7.95
C GLY A 337 12.45 -15.34 8.65
N TYR A 338 11.75 -14.33 8.12
CA TYR A 338 10.50 -13.78 8.66
C TYR A 338 10.61 -13.35 10.12
N GLU A 339 11.73 -12.77 10.49
CA GLU A 339 12.08 -12.45 11.87
C GLU A 339 11.21 -11.31 12.41
N GLN A 340 10.93 -10.29 11.60
CA GLN A 340 10.01 -9.20 11.97
C GLN A 340 8.59 -9.71 12.20
N LEU A 341 8.11 -10.63 11.36
CA LEU A 341 6.81 -11.29 11.57
C LEU A 341 6.83 -12.14 12.84
N CYS A 342 7.91 -12.88 13.10
CA CYS A 342 8.08 -13.67 14.30
C CYS A 342 7.88 -12.82 15.57
N GLU A 343 8.44 -11.61 15.61
CA GLU A 343 8.31 -10.67 16.73
C GLU A 343 6.93 -10.02 16.83
N LEU A 344 6.34 -9.61 15.69
CA LEU A 344 4.96 -9.14 15.68
C LEU A 344 4.03 -10.17 16.34
N LEU A 345 4.17 -11.45 15.97
CA LEU A 345 3.37 -12.52 16.55
C LEU A 345 3.65 -12.76 18.03
N GLU A 346 4.88 -12.54 18.53
CA GLU A 346 5.18 -12.58 19.97
C GLU A 346 4.41 -11.50 20.71
N GLN A 347 4.39 -10.29 20.17
CA GLN A 347 3.61 -9.21 20.75
C GLN A 347 2.10 -9.49 20.70
N VAL A 348 1.60 -10.14 19.64
CA VAL A 348 0.20 -10.59 19.57
C VAL A 348 -0.10 -11.63 20.64
N VAL A 349 0.79 -12.59 20.86
CA VAL A 349 0.65 -13.61 21.92
C VAL A 349 0.62 -12.95 23.31
N GLU A 350 1.45 -11.94 23.53
CA GLU A 350 1.52 -11.20 24.79
C GLU A 350 0.30 -10.30 25.02
N HIS A 351 -0.09 -9.50 24.02
CA HIS A 351 -1.10 -8.45 24.17
C HIS A 351 -2.52 -8.90 23.81
N GLN A 352 -2.67 -10.01 23.09
CA GLN A 352 -3.96 -10.61 22.70
C GLN A 352 -4.97 -9.60 22.12
N PRO A 353 -4.62 -8.84 21.07
CA PRO A 353 -5.57 -7.93 20.42
C PRO A 353 -6.80 -8.70 19.91
N ASN A 354 -7.93 -8.02 19.71
CA ASN A 354 -9.10 -8.72 19.18
C ASN A 354 -8.89 -9.16 17.73
N LEU A 355 -8.26 -8.32 16.94
CA LEU A 355 -8.07 -8.52 15.51
C LEU A 355 -6.66 -8.12 15.07
N LEU A 356 -6.02 -8.98 14.28
CA LEU A 356 -4.82 -8.67 13.52
C LEU A 356 -5.14 -8.74 12.02
N ILE A 357 -4.87 -7.66 11.28
CA ILE A 357 -5.03 -7.59 9.83
C ILE A 357 -3.64 -7.58 9.20
N LEU A 358 -3.35 -8.60 8.39
CA LEU A 358 -2.10 -8.74 7.64
C LEU A 358 -2.40 -8.65 6.15
N THR A 359 -1.86 -7.61 5.50
CA THR A 359 -1.87 -7.48 4.04
C THR A 359 -0.53 -7.90 3.46
N GLY A 360 -0.54 -8.51 2.28
CA GLY A 360 0.67 -8.94 1.58
C GLY A 360 1.65 -7.80 1.23
N PRO A 361 2.80 -8.13 0.62
CA PRO A 361 3.17 -9.48 0.19
C PRO A 361 3.69 -10.37 1.33
N PHE A 362 3.22 -11.62 1.35
CA PHE A 362 3.77 -12.71 2.16
C PHE A 362 4.97 -13.35 1.47
N ILE A 363 4.82 -13.75 0.21
CA ILE A 363 5.95 -14.18 -0.63
C ILE A 363 6.23 -13.08 -1.66
N ASP A 364 7.10 -12.16 -1.31
CA ASP A 364 7.37 -10.99 -2.15
C ASP A 364 8.21 -11.34 -3.39
N LYS A 365 7.66 -11.13 -4.58
CA LYS A 365 8.37 -11.27 -5.87
C LYS A 365 9.65 -10.45 -5.94
N LYS A 366 9.76 -9.35 -5.17
CA LYS A 366 10.96 -8.51 -5.10
C LYS A 366 12.04 -9.04 -4.14
N ASN A 367 11.80 -10.15 -3.44
CA ASN A 367 12.80 -10.73 -2.54
C ASN A 367 13.91 -11.44 -3.35
N ASN A 368 15.14 -10.93 -3.22
CA ASN A 368 16.31 -11.40 -3.96
C ASN A 368 16.74 -12.81 -3.57
N PHE A 369 16.38 -13.29 -2.38
CA PHE A 369 16.69 -14.65 -1.94
C PHE A 369 15.95 -15.71 -2.78
N LEU A 370 14.73 -15.40 -3.24
CA LEU A 370 13.89 -16.34 -3.99
C LEU A 370 14.49 -16.76 -5.34
N THR A 371 15.42 -15.98 -5.90
CA THR A 371 16.06 -16.26 -7.19
C THR A 371 17.41 -16.96 -7.06
N LYS A 372 17.90 -17.18 -5.83
CA LYS A 372 19.20 -17.82 -5.60
C LYS A 372 19.10 -19.33 -5.77
N ASN A 373 20.20 -19.95 -6.22
CA ASN A 373 20.29 -21.41 -6.35
C ASN A 373 20.09 -22.19 -5.05
N GLU A 374 20.30 -21.54 -3.90
CA GLU A 374 20.07 -22.13 -2.58
C GLU A 374 18.57 -22.26 -2.24
N PHE A 375 17.70 -21.49 -2.89
CA PHE A 375 16.26 -21.61 -2.74
C PHE A 375 15.76 -22.82 -3.55
N THR A 376 15.36 -23.88 -2.83
CA THR A 376 15.13 -25.23 -3.41
C THR A 376 13.68 -25.72 -3.30
N ILE A 377 12.77 -24.87 -2.84
CA ILE A 377 11.34 -25.21 -2.68
C ILE A 377 10.46 -24.32 -3.57
N THR A 378 9.19 -24.67 -3.75
CA THR A 378 8.25 -23.81 -4.48
C THR A 378 7.75 -22.65 -3.61
N TYR A 379 7.28 -21.57 -4.24
CA TYR A 379 6.66 -20.45 -3.54
C TYR A 379 5.43 -20.89 -2.73
N ASP A 380 4.61 -21.79 -3.27
CA ASP A 380 3.44 -22.35 -2.56
C ASP A 380 3.86 -23.13 -1.31
N THR A 381 4.93 -23.94 -1.42
CA THR A 381 5.47 -24.69 -0.27
C THR A 381 5.95 -23.72 0.81
N LEU A 382 6.66 -22.65 0.43
CA LEU A 382 7.14 -21.64 1.36
C LEU A 382 5.97 -20.94 2.09
N LEU A 383 4.93 -20.53 1.35
CA LEU A 383 3.74 -19.89 1.92
C LEU A 383 2.97 -20.83 2.86
N GLU A 384 2.77 -22.09 2.46
CA GLU A 384 2.10 -23.07 3.29
C GLU A 384 2.85 -23.30 4.61
N GLN A 385 4.19 -23.45 4.55
CA GLN A 385 5.01 -23.57 5.76
C GLN A 385 4.93 -22.31 6.64
N LEU A 386 4.96 -21.12 6.04
CA LEU A 386 4.82 -19.86 6.77
C LEU A 386 3.49 -19.83 7.55
N PHE A 387 2.37 -20.11 6.89
CA PHE A 387 1.06 -20.09 7.54
C PHE A 387 0.90 -21.19 8.59
N ILE A 388 1.50 -22.37 8.41
CA ILE A 388 1.56 -23.39 9.47
C ILE A 388 2.33 -22.89 10.70
N LYS A 389 3.47 -22.21 10.50
CA LYS A 389 4.28 -21.67 11.60
C LYS A 389 3.54 -20.54 12.33
N MET A 390 2.88 -19.65 11.59
CA MET A 390 2.01 -18.61 12.14
C MET A 390 0.87 -19.21 12.96
N ALA A 391 0.15 -20.19 12.40
CA ALA A 391 -0.97 -20.87 13.08
C ALA A 391 -0.52 -21.49 14.41
N ARG A 392 0.60 -22.24 14.40
CA ARG A 392 1.17 -22.85 15.61
C ARG A 392 1.55 -21.81 16.66
N LYS A 393 2.18 -20.70 16.24
CA LYS A 393 2.58 -19.64 17.17
C LYS A 393 1.39 -18.97 17.84
N LEU A 394 0.24 -18.97 17.15
CA LEU A 394 -0.99 -18.29 17.59
C LEU A 394 -2.06 -19.25 18.17
N ASP A 395 -1.75 -20.54 18.33
CA ASP A 395 -2.72 -21.57 18.71
C ASP A 395 -3.45 -21.30 20.04
N ASN A 396 -2.78 -20.62 20.98
CA ASN A 396 -3.30 -20.28 22.31
C ASN A 396 -3.81 -18.84 22.41
N THR A 397 -4.02 -18.16 21.29
CA THR A 397 -4.52 -16.78 21.25
C THR A 397 -6.02 -16.75 20.96
N LYS A 398 -6.71 -15.71 21.44
CA LYS A 398 -8.10 -15.42 21.08
C LYS A 398 -8.22 -14.42 19.91
N THR A 399 -7.08 -13.94 19.42
CA THR A 399 -6.97 -12.99 18.33
C THR A 399 -7.54 -13.59 17.03
N GLN A 400 -8.51 -12.92 16.42
CA GLN A 400 -8.92 -13.25 15.05
C GLN A 400 -7.91 -12.63 14.07
N ILE A 401 -7.65 -13.31 12.96
CA ILE A 401 -6.59 -12.91 12.03
C ILE A 401 -7.17 -12.86 10.62
N ILE A 402 -7.07 -11.70 9.97
CA ILE A 402 -7.38 -11.51 8.56
C ILE A 402 -6.08 -11.57 7.76
N ILE A 403 -6.10 -12.36 6.69
CA ILE A 403 -5.00 -12.47 5.72
C ILE A 403 -5.51 -12.03 4.35
N GLN A 404 -4.90 -10.98 3.80
CA GLN A 404 -5.21 -10.48 2.45
C GLN A 404 -3.96 -10.49 1.57
N PRO A 405 -4.00 -11.04 0.35
CA PRO A 405 -2.86 -11.02 -0.55
C PRO A 405 -2.64 -9.64 -1.17
N SER A 406 -1.41 -9.36 -1.61
CA SER A 406 -1.10 -8.25 -2.51
C SER A 406 -1.11 -8.74 -3.96
N SER A 407 -2.07 -8.27 -4.75
CA SER A 407 -2.32 -8.71 -6.15
C SER A 407 -1.02 -8.81 -6.96
N VAL A 408 -0.21 -7.76 -6.97
CA VAL A 408 0.98 -7.69 -7.82
C VAL A 408 2.23 -8.25 -7.17
N ARG A 409 2.36 -8.18 -5.83
CA ARG A 409 3.63 -8.52 -5.15
C ARG A 409 3.69 -9.95 -4.63
N ASP A 410 2.56 -10.59 -4.32
CA ASP A 410 2.57 -11.98 -3.87
C ASP A 410 2.86 -12.96 -5.02
N ALA A 411 3.87 -13.81 -4.84
CA ALA A 411 4.33 -14.76 -5.85
C ALA A 411 3.39 -15.96 -6.09
N THR A 412 2.45 -16.21 -5.18
CA THR A 412 1.59 -17.40 -5.15
C THR A 412 0.14 -17.10 -5.55
N ILE A 413 -0.15 -15.90 -6.06
CA ILE A 413 -1.46 -15.54 -6.60
C ILE A 413 -1.34 -15.01 -8.03
N ILE A 414 -2.47 -15.02 -8.73
CA ILE A 414 -2.55 -14.45 -10.08
C ILE A 414 -2.41 -12.93 -9.98
N PRO A 415 -1.50 -12.30 -10.75
CA PRO A 415 -1.22 -10.87 -10.64
C PRO A 415 -2.25 -10.01 -11.37
N VAL A 416 -3.51 -10.13 -10.98
CA VAL A 416 -4.63 -9.34 -11.50
C VAL A 416 -5.41 -8.77 -10.33
N PHE A 417 -5.81 -7.50 -10.43
CA PHE A 417 -6.66 -6.81 -9.48
C PHE A 417 -8.11 -6.69 -10.00
N PRO A 418 -9.15 -6.85 -9.15
CA PRO A 418 -9.13 -7.36 -7.77
C PRO A 418 -8.44 -8.72 -7.66
N ALA A 419 -7.87 -9.07 -6.51
CA ALA A 419 -7.26 -10.39 -6.30
C ALA A 419 -8.15 -11.26 -5.42
N SER A 420 -8.23 -12.55 -5.74
CA SER A 420 -8.95 -13.49 -4.88
C SER A 420 -8.22 -13.73 -3.57
N ALA A 421 -8.92 -14.31 -2.60
CA ALA A 421 -8.31 -14.74 -1.34
C ALA A 421 -7.37 -15.94 -1.57
N PHE A 422 -6.39 -16.14 -0.69
CA PHE A 422 -5.64 -17.40 -0.70
C PHE A 422 -6.57 -18.60 -0.43
N ASP A 423 -6.42 -19.68 -1.19
CA ASP A 423 -7.16 -20.93 -0.98
C ASP A 423 -6.31 -21.96 -0.24
N PHE A 424 -6.66 -22.20 1.03
CA PHE A 424 -6.10 -23.25 1.87
C PHE A 424 -7.17 -24.25 2.33
N SER A 425 -8.29 -24.36 1.59
CA SER A 425 -9.41 -25.25 1.91
C SER A 425 -8.99 -26.72 2.11
N ALA A 426 -7.94 -27.15 1.42
CA ALA A 426 -7.36 -28.49 1.54
C ALA A 426 -6.48 -28.70 2.80
N ASN A 427 -6.09 -27.64 3.51
CA ASN A 427 -5.25 -27.71 4.71
C ASN A 427 -5.98 -27.18 5.97
N PRO A 428 -6.64 -28.05 6.74
CA PRO A 428 -7.40 -27.67 7.93
C PRO A 428 -6.59 -26.98 9.04
N LYS A 429 -5.26 -27.18 9.06
CA LYS A 429 -4.37 -26.54 10.05
C LYS A 429 -4.25 -25.03 9.79
N ILE A 430 -4.44 -24.62 8.54
CA ILE A 430 -4.37 -23.23 8.09
C ILE A 430 -5.78 -22.65 8.00
N GLN A 431 -6.68 -23.32 7.27
CA GLN A 431 -8.02 -22.82 6.95
C GLN A 431 -8.84 -22.37 8.15
N ASN A 432 -8.72 -23.09 9.29
CA ASN A 432 -9.51 -22.81 10.48
C ASN A 432 -8.90 -21.72 11.38
N LYS A 433 -7.70 -21.23 11.06
CA LYS A 433 -6.93 -20.28 11.88
C LYS A 433 -6.99 -18.85 11.36
N PHE A 434 -7.29 -18.68 10.07
CA PHE A 434 -7.25 -17.38 9.40
C PHE A 434 -8.54 -17.11 8.63
N HIS A 435 -8.91 -15.84 8.54
CA HIS A 435 -9.91 -15.33 7.61
C HIS A 435 -9.17 -14.86 6.36
N PHE A 436 -9.13 -15.71 5.34
CA PHE A 436 -8.62 -15.32 4.03
C PHE A 436 -9.64 -14.45 3.29
N VAL A 437 -9.20 -13.28 2.84
CA VAL A 437 -10.05 -12.29 2.16
C VAL A 437 -9.41 -11.82 0.85
N ALA A 438 -10.26 -11.34 -0.06
CA ALA A 438 -9.85 -10.77 -1.34
C ALA A 438 -9.23 -9.37 -1.20
N ASP A 439 -8.52 -8.90 -2.22
CA ASP A 439 -8.07 -7.50 -2.33
C ASP A 439 -8.83 -6.78 -3.47
N PRO A 440 -9.61 -5.72 -3.19
CA PRO A 440 -9.91 -5.18 -1.87
C PRO A 440 -11.01 -5.98 -1.19
N CYS A 441 -11.19 -5.78 0.10
CA CYS A 441 -12.37 -6.25 0.82
C CYS A 441 -12.91 -5.25 1.83
N ILE A 442 -14.14 -5.45 2.25
CA ILE A 442 -14.77 -4.74 3.36
C ILE A 442 -15.25 -5.78 4.35
N VAL A 443 -14.85 -5.61 5.60
CA VAL A 443 -15.23 -6.48 6.70
C VAL A 443 -16.01 -5.72 7.76
N ARG A 444 -16.93 -6.41 8.42
CA ARG A 444 -17.63 -5.92 9.60
C ARG A 444 -17.35 -6.78 10.82
N MET A 445 -17.25 -6.12 11.96
CA MET A 445 -17.04 -6.73 13.27
C MET A 445 -17.86 -5.98 14.34
N CYS A 446 -17.85 -6.49 15.57
CA CYS A 446 -18.64 -5.95 16.69
C CYS A 446 -20.13 -5.93 16.35
N ASP A 447 -20.66 -7.09 15.95
CA ASP A 447 -22.05 -7.30 15.54
C ASP A 447 -22.50 -6.40 14.37
N GLY A 448 -21.61 -6.25 13.38
CA GLY A 448 -21.89 -5.50 12.16
C GLY A 448 -21.73 -3.97 12.27
N GLN A 449 -21.31 -3.46 13.43
CA GLN A 449 -21.25 -2.00 13.68
C GLN A 449 -19.95 -1.37 13.19
N LEU A 450 -18.80 -2.04 13.34
CA LEU A 450 -17.51 -1.50 12.91
C LEU A 450 -17.14 -2.06 11.54
N GLU A 451 -17.03 -1.18 10.56
CA GLU A 451 -16.70 -1.51 9.17
C GLU A 451 -15.27 -1.05 8.83
N ILE A 452 -14.46 -1.99 8.34
CA ILE A 452 -13.07 -1.76 7.94
C ILE A 452 -12.93 -2.16 6.48
N ALA A 453 -12.50 -1.24 5.62
CA ALA A 453 -12.08 -1.56 4.26
C ALA A 453 -10.56 -1.83 4.24
N ILE A 454 -10.15 -2.83 3.48
CA ILE A 454 -8.77 -3.30 3.42
C ILE A 454 -8.39 -3.40 1.94
N THR A 455 -7.30 -2.75 1.56
CA THR A 455 -6.72 -2.89 0.23
C THR A 455 -5.20 -2.90 0.30
N SER A 456 -4.57 -3.65 -0.61
CA SER A 456 -3.10 -3.74 -0.77
C SER A 456 -2.65 -3.35 -2.18
N SER A 457 -3.53 -2.69 -2.92
CA SER A 457 -3.34 -2.25 -4.30
C SER A 457 -2.50 -0.97 -4.45
N GLU A 458 -2.02 -0.39 -3.35
CA GLU A 458 -1.22 0.84 -3.31
C GLU A 458 -1.84 2.02 -4.08
N ALA A 459 -3.18 2.10 -4.16
CA ALA A 459 -3.92 3.12 -4.91
C ALA A 459 -3.45 4.56 -4.62
N ILE A 460 -3.06 4.86 -3.39
CA ILE A 460 -2.57 6.18 -2.97
C ILE A 460 -1.22 6.51 -3.58
N THR A 461 -0.32 5.54 -3.66
CA THR A 461 0.97 5.70 -4.35
C THR A 461 0.74 6.01 -5.83
N HIS A 462 -0.16 5.26 -6.47
CA HIS A 462 -0.49 5.47 -7.87
C HIS A 462 -1.14 6.85 -8.10
N LEU A 463 -2.17 7.20 -7.32
CA LEU A 463 -2.78 8.53 -7.40
C LEU A 463 -1.76 9.66 -7.16
N SER A 464 -0.82 9.48 -6.25
CA SER A 464 0.24 10.46 -5.99
C SER A 464 1.09 10.76 -7.23
N LYS A 465 1.31 9.78 -8.12
CA LYS A 465 2.10 9.93 -9.35
C LYS A 465 1.32 10.66 -10.46
N HIS A 466 0.00 10.48 -10.49
CA HIS A 466 -0.87 10.98 -11.58
C HIS A 466 -1.78 12.16 -11.18
N GLU A 467 -1.76 12.60 -9.93
CA GLU A 467 -2.51 13.79 -9.51
C GLU A 467 -1.84 15.06 -10.02
N TYR A 468 -2.63 15.89 -10.71
CA TYR A 468 -2.35 17.30 -10.89
C TYR A 468 -3.03 18.10 -9.78
N HIS A 469 -2.29 18.96 -9.09
CA HIS A 469 -2.82 19.88 -8.10
C HIS A 469 -2.30 21.30 -8.33
N ARG A 470 -3.21 22.27 -8.35
CA ARG A 470 -2.91 23.70 -8.37
C ARG A 470 -3.61 24.35 -7.19
N SER A 471 -2.88 25.15 -6.41
CA SER A 471 -3.47 25.99 -5.37
C SER A 471 -3.25 27.46 -5.66
N ALA A 472 -4.22 28.31 -5.30
CA ALA A 472 -4.13 29.75 -5.46
C ALA A 472 -2.91 30.36 -4.74
N ASN A 473 -2.51 29.76 -3.61
CA ASN A 473 -1.35 30.19 -2.81
C ASN A 473 -0.09 29.36 -3.09
N GLN A 474 -0.14 28.45 -4.07
CA GLN A 474 0.92 27.46 -4.35
C GLN A 474 1.27 26.54 -3.15
N GLU A 475 0.39 26.43 -2.16
CA GLU A 475 0.60 25.56 -1.00
C GLU A 475 0.01 24.17 -1.25
N ASN A 476 0.81 23.12 -1.08
CA ASN A 476 0.33 21.75 -1.11
C ASN A 476 -0.14 21.31 0.29
N VAL A 477 -1.24 21.92 0.76
CA VAL A 477 -1.75 21.64 2.10
C VAL A 477 -2.27 20.20 2.18
N ASP A 478 -1.57 19.37 2.94
CA ASP A 478 -2.02 18.03 3.34
C ASP A 478 -2.34 17.08 2.16
N ARG A 479 -1.39 16.97 1.22
CA ARG A 479 -1.46 16.09 0.03
C ARG A 479 -2.05 14.71 0.33
N ILE A 480 -1.62 14.07 1.42
CA ILE A 480 -2.07 12.72 1.78
C ILE A 480 -3.57 12.68 2.13
N ALA A 481 -4.10 13.66 2.88
CA ALA A 481 -5.55 13.75 3.09
C ALA A 481 -6.30 13.96 1.78
N ARG A 482 -5.76 14.79 0.87
CA ARG A 482 -6.37 15.03 -0.43
C ARG A 482 -6.44 13.76 -1.27
N LEU A 483 -5.34 13.00 -1.36
CA LEU A 483 -5.30 11.70 -2.04
C LEU A 483 -6.30 10.70 -1.44
N TYR A 484 -6.37 10.59 -0.12
CA TYR A 484 -7.38 9.74 0.55
C TYR A 484 -8.81 10.23 0.29
N SER A 485 -9.02 11.55 0.18
CA SER A 485 -10.33 12.11 -0.12
C SER A 485 -10.84 11.69 -1.49
N HIS A 486 -9.96 11.48 -2.48
CA HIS A 486 -10.34 11.01 -3.80
C HIS A 486 -11.04 9.66 -3.76
N LEU A 487 -10.61 8.73 -2.88
CA LEU A 487 -11.25 7.42 -2.74
C LEU A 487 -12.72 7.55 -2.26
N LEU A 488 -12.96 8.45 -1.29
CA LEU A 488 -14.30 8.71 -0.75
C LEU A 488 -15.17 9.55 -1.69
N LYS A 489 -14.59 10.54 -2.37
CA LYS A 489 -15.28 11.38 -3.35
C LYS A 489 -15.68 10.56 -4.58
N GLN A 490 -14.83 9.64 -5.01
CA GLN A 490 -15.07 8.76 -6.15
C GLN A 490 -15.76 7.45 -5.77
N LYS A 491 -16.11 7.25 -4.49
CA LYS A 491 -16.81 6.03 -4.01
C LYS A 491 -16.13 4.74 -4.48
N CYS A 492 -14.79 4.72 -4.50
CA CYS A 492 -13.99 3.59 -4.99
C CYS A 492 -12.65 3.52 -4.29
N LEU A 493 -12.22 2.31 -3.91
CA LEU A 493 -10.91 2.06 -3.28
C LEU A 493 -9.74 2.12 -4.29
N TYR A 494 -10.02 2.12 -5.60
CA TYR A 494 -9.03 2.32 -6.67
C TYR A 494 -9.65 3.14 -7.83
N PRO A 495 -9.68 4.47 -7.76
CA PRO A 495 -10.37 5.29 -8.76
C PRO A 495 -9.50 5.69 -9.96
N LEU A 496 -8.19 5.46 -9.92
CA LEU A 496 -7.27 5.83 -11.00
C LEU A 496 -7.52 4.98 -12.24
N GLU A 497 -7.63 5.63 -13.41
CA GLU A 497 -7.79 4.94 -14.69
C GLU A 497 -6.98 5.64 -15.81
N PRO A 498 -6.18 4.90 -16.60
CA PRO A 498 -5.87 3.46 -16.50
C PRO A 498 -5.21 3.07 -15.18
N SER A 499 -5.38 1.81 -14.76
CA SER A 499 -4.75 1.32 -13.53
C SER A 499 -3.27 1.03 -13.74
N GLU A 500 -2.43 1.40 -12.77
CA GLU A 500 -0.98 1.13 -12.75
C GLU A 500 -0.65 -0.36 -12.53
N ILE A 501 -1.64 -1.14 -12.10
CA ILE A 501 -1.52 -2.58 -11.89
C ILE A 501 -2.38 -3.34 -12.91
N PRO A 502 -2.00 -4.56 -13.31
CA PRO A 502 -2.86 -5.37 -14.17
C PRO A 502 -4.21 -5.58 -13.48
N SER A 503 -5.29 -5.22 -14.14
CA SER A 503 -6.63 -5.27 -13.56
C SER A 503 -7.69 -5.74 -14.55
N SER A 504 -8.76 -6.31 -14.02
CA SER A 504 -10.04 -6.45 -14.72
C SER A 504 -10.88 -5.23 -14.37
N LEU A 505 -11.08 -4.32 -15.32
CA LEU A 505 -11.77 -3.06 -15.11
C LEU A 505 -13.23 -3.28 -14.69
N GLU A 506 -13.93 -4.20 -15.37
CA GLU A 506 -15.32 -4.55 -15.03
C GLU A 506 -15.42 -4.94 -13.54
N LYS A 507 -14.50 -5.80 -13.09
CA LYS A 507 -14.52 -6.36 -11.74
C LYS A 507 -13.96 -5.39 -10.71
N LEU A 508 -12.99 -4.56 -11.09
CA LEU A 508 -12.48 -3.47 -10.27
C LEU A 508 -13.60 -2.52 -9.90
N LEU A 509 -14.33 -1.99 -10.90
CA LEU A 509 -15.43 -1.06 -10.66
C LEU A 509 -16.56 -1.73 -9.86
N GLU A 510 -16.73 -3.04 -9.96
CA GLU A 510 -17.71 -3.80 -9.20
C GLU A 510 -17.31 -4.02 -7.72
N VAL A 511 -16.06 -4.43 -7.46
CA VAL A 511 -15.59 -4.92 -6.15
C VAL A 511 -15.02 -3.79 -5.30
N ALA A 512 -14.33 -2.82 -5.91
CA ALA A 512 -13.70 -1.70 -5.20
C ALA A 512 -14.68 -0.57 -4.86
N SER A 513 -15.92 -0.63 -5.36
CA SER A 513 -16.95 0.37 -5.10
C SER A 513 -17.40 0.37 -3.63
N ILE A 514 -17.57 1.57 -3.06
CA ILE A 514 -18.05 1.77 -1.69
C ILE A 514 -19.36 2.57 -1.68
N SER A 515 -20.37 2.07 -0.99
CA SER A 515 -21.70 2.72 -0.89
C SER A 515 -21.87 3.57 0.38
N SER A 516 -21.07 3.28 1.40
CA SER A 516 -20.97 3.97 2.69
C SER A 516 -19.49 4.15 3.01
N ALA A 517 -19.15 5.24 3.69
CA ALA A 517 -17.78 5.50 4.10
C ALA A 517 -17.41 4.49 5.20
N PRO A 518 -16.37 3.66 5.00
CA PRO A 518 -15.90 2.76 6.05
C PRO A 518 -15.44 3.55 7.26
N HIS A 519 -15.50 2.96 8.45
CA HIS A 519 -15.01 3.63 9.65
C HIS A 519 -13.48 3.75 9.62
N ILE A 520 -12.83 2.68 9.15
CA ILE A 520 -11.38 2.61 8.96
C ILE A 520 -11.09 2.07 7.55
N VAL A 521 -10.11 2.64 6.87
CA VAL A 521 -9.56 2.12 5.63
C VAL A 521 -8.08 1.82 5.85
N MET A 522 -7.71 0.54 5.77
CA MET A 522 -6.31 0.13 5.69
C MET A 522 -5.88 0.23 4.23
N ALA A 523 -5.01 1.19 3.94
CA ALA A 523 -4.45 1.44 2.62
C ALA A 523 -2.94 1.65 2.76
N PRO A 524 -2.17 0.55 2.83
CA PRO A 524 -0.73 0.61 2.91
C PRO A 524 -0.14 1.28 1.67
N CYS A 525 0.94 2.03 1.87
CA CYS A 525 1.77 2.59 0.81
C CYS A 525 3.22 2.68 1.27
N VAL A 526 4.14 2.90 0.33
CA VAL A 526 5.60 3.01 0.58
C VAL A 526 5.96 4.20 1.49
N LEU A 527 4.99 5.09 1.72
CA LEU A 527 5.12 6.25 2.58
C LEU A 527 5.39 5.89 4.05
N ALA A 528 5.81 6.89 4.82
CA ALA A 528 5.96 6.76 6.26
C ALA A 528 4.65 6.32 6.91
N PRO A 529 4.70 5.53 8.01
CA PRO A 529 3.50 5.09 8.71
C PRO A 529 2.68 6.28 9.17
N THR A 530 1.40 6.29 8.84
CA THR A 530 0.53 7.45 9.04
C THR A 530 -0.90 7.03 9.34
N VAL A 531 -1.57 7.83 10.16
CA VAL A 531 -3.02 7.77 10.34
C VAL A 531 -3.59 9.12 9.98
N LYS A 532 -4.56 9.14 9.05
CA LYS A 532 -5.18 10.37 8.58
C LYS A 532 -6.69 10.25 8.60
N THR A 533 -7.38 11.26 9.14
CA THR A 533 -8.85 11.29 9.12
C THR A 533 -9.34 12.16 7.98
N VAL A 534 -10.19 11.61 7.12
CA VAL A 534 -10.88 12.35 6.04
C VAL A 534 -12.37 12.08 6.17
N GLY A 535 -13.18 13.13 6.32
CA GLY A 535 -14.59 12.99 6.62
C GLY A 535 -14.82 12.22 7.93
N SER A 536 -15.56 11.11 7.88
CA SER A 536 -15.80 10.21 9.03
C SER A 536 -14.82 9.02 9.11
N THR A 537 -13.91 8.88 8.15
CA THR A 537 -13.09 7.69 7.95
C THR A 537 -11.65 7.92 8.43
N ALA A 538 -11.10 6.97 9.17
CA ALA A 538 -9.67 6.92 9.47
C ALA A 538 -8.93 6.07 8.42
N PHE A 539 -8.00 6.67 7.71
CA PHE A 539 -7.05 5.98 6.85
C PHE A 539 -5.82 5.58 7.63
N VAL A 540 -5.42 4.32 7.51
CA VAL A 540 -4.29 3.72 8.23
C VAL A 540 -3.30 3.18 7.21
N ASN A 541 -2.09 3.75 7.19
CA ASN A 541 -0.93 3.21 6.49
C ASN A 541 0.07 2.69 7.55
N PRO A 542 0.17 1.37 7.76
CA PRO A 542 1.16 0.82 8.69
C PRO A 542 2.60 0.81 8.13
N SER A 543 2.79 1.16 6.85
CA SER A 543 4.01 0.90 6.08
C SER A 543 4.39 -0.59 6.10
N SER A 544 5.62 -0.92 5.71
CA SER A 544 6.11 -2.29 5.68
C SER A 544 6.59 -2.78 7.05
N LEU A 545 6.22 -4.02 7.39
CA LEU A 545 6.67 -4.69 8.60
C LEU A 545 8.18 -5.02 8.54
N ALA A 546 8.70 -5.35 7.35
CA ALA A 546 10.13 -5.49 7.11
C ALA A 546 10.62 -4.44 6.10
N ARG A 547 11.35 -3.43 6.61
CA ARG A 547 12.05 -2.39 5.85
C ARG A 547 13.49 -2.28 6.35
N GLY A 548 14.40 -2.99 5.68
CA GLY A 548 15.78 -3.12 6.13
C GLY A 548 15.86 -3.93 7.43
N ALA A 549 16.53 -3.39 8.45
CA ALA A 549 16.74 -4.07 9.74
C ALA A 549 15.53 -4.03 10.70
N SER A 550 14.53 -3.19 10.44
CA SER A 550 13.35 -3.00 11.29
C SER A 550 12.10 -2.79 10.41
N GLY A 551 10.98 -2.41 10.99
CA GLY A 551 9.80 -1.93 10.29
C GLY A 551 8.74 -1.51 11.29
N THR A 552 7.49 -1.43 10.85
CA THR A 552 6.41 -0.94 11.71
C THR A 552 5.10 -1.67 11.50
N PHE A 553 4.25 -1.57 12.51
CA PHE A 553 2.83 -1.89 12.44
C PHE A 553 2.05 -0.84 13.23
N ILE A 554 0.72 -0.80 13.06
CA ILE A 554 -0.14 0.13 13.79
C ILE A 554 -1.07 -0.64 14.72
N ARG A 555 -1.19 -0.17 15.96
CA ARG A 555 -2.19 -0.63 16.93
C ARG A 555 -3.28 0.43 17.05
N ALA A 556 -4.54 0.05 16.94
CA ALA A 556 -5.69 0.91 17.19
C ALA A 556 -6.45 0.42 18.41
N ARG A 557 -6.48 1.25 19.46
CA ARG A 557 -7.27 1.01 20.68
C ARG A 557 -8.54 1.84 20.59
N ILE A 558 -9.66 1.19 20.33
CA ILE A 558 -10.96 1.82 20.08
C ILE A 558 -11.78 1.80 21.38
N ASN A 559 -12.29 2.95 21.80
CA ASN A 559 -13.23 3.10 22.91
C ASN A 559 -14.35 4.08 22.55
N ALA A 560 -15.21 3.66 21.61
CA ALA A 560 -16.27 4.49 21.07
C ALA A 560 -17.59 4.28 21.81
N LYS A 561 -18.25 5.39 22.19
CA LYS A 561 -19.54 5.36 22.88
C LYS A 561 -20.68 5.05 21.91
N SER A 562 -21.80 4.56 22.44
CA SER A 562 -23.05 4.47 21.67
C SER A 562 -23.42 5.85 21.08
N GLY A 563 -23.90 5.85 19.84
CA GLY A 563 -24.22 7.04 19.06
C GLY A 563 -23.03 7.71 18.37
N ALA A 564 -21.80 7.23 18.56
CA ALA A 564 -20.64 7.77 17.84
C ALA A 564 -20.70 7.45 16.35
N THR A 565 -20.35 8.44 15.53
CA THR A 565 -20.33 8.35 14.05
C THR A 565 -18.92 8.44 13.45
N ARG A 566 -17.93 8.88 14.24
CA ARG A 566 -16.54 9.09 13.81
C ARG A 566 -15.61 8.31 14.70
N VAL A 567 -15.27 7.08 14.31
CA VAL A 567 -14.47 6.16 15.14
C VAL A 567 -13.11 6.75 15.51
N ALA A 568 -12.50 7.53 14.60
CA ALA A 568 -11.20 8.14 14.77
C ALA A 568 -11.11 9.04 16.02
N GLU A 569 -12.19 9.77 16.34
CA GLU A 569 -12.22 10.64 17.52
C GLU A 569 -12.15 9.86 18.84
N PHE A 570 -12.51 8.58 18.81
CA PHE A 570 -12.58 7.66 19.96
C PHE A 570 -11.53 6.55 19.89
N THR A 571 -10.47 6.74 19.11
CA THR A 571 -9.42 5.73 18.92
C THR A 571 -8.06 6.31 19.24
N ASN A 572 -7.20 5.53 19.90
CA ASN A 572 -5.78 5.81 19.98
C ASN A 572 -5.02 4.93 19.01
N PHE A 573 -4.35 5.52 18.03
CA PHE A 573 -3.51 4.79 17.09
C PHE A 573 -2.03 4.96 17.46
N GLU A 574 -1.29 3.87 17.50
CA GLU A 574 0.14 3.87 17.81
C GLU A 574 0.91 3.18 16.69
N VAL A 575 1.87 3.90 16.11
CA VAL A 575 2.87 3.31 15.21
C VAL A 575 3.94 2.68 16.10
N VAL A 576 4.10 1.37 15.99
CA VAL A 576 5.01 0.58 16.81
C VAL A 576 6.08 -0.03 15.94
N LYS A 577 7.32 0.10 16.39
CA LYS A 577 8.48 -0.54 15.77
C LYS A 577 8.50 -2.04 16.04
N VAL A 578 8.82 -2.79 15.00
CA VAL A 578 9.13 -4.22 15.07
C VAL A 578 10.59 -4.46 14.80
#